data_AF-A0A352EYX0-F1
#
_entry.id   AF-A0A352EYX0-F1
#
_cell.length_a   1.000
_cell.length_b   1.000
_cell.length_c   1.000
_cell.angle_alpha   90.00
_cell.angle_beta   90.00
_cell.angle_gamma   90.00
#
_symmetry.space_group_name_H-M   'P 1'
#
loop_
_entity.id
_entity.type
_entity.pdbx_description
1 polymer ?
#
loop_
_entity_poly.entity_id
_entity_poly.type
_entity_poly.pdbx_seq_one_letter_code
_entity_poly.pdbx_strand_id
1 'polypeptide(L)' 'HGTTMMFLFAVPIMTAVGIYFVPLMVGTRDVAFPRLNNYGYFVYLIGGILLYISFFLNTGPDAGWFAYVPLAGPG' A
#
# COMPACT_ATOMS: atom_id res chain seq x y z
N HIS A 1 2.61 -4.68 13.14
CA HIS A 1 2.60 -3.21 13.30
C HIS A 1 3.34 -2.50 12.14
N GLY A 2 4.65 -2.72 11.97
CA GLY A 2 5.45 -2.00 10.95
C GLY A 2 4.92 -2.10 9.51
N THR A 3 4.51 -3.30 9.07
CA THR A 3 3.97 -3.53 7.72
C THR A 3 2.71 -2.70 7.46
N THR A 4 1.79 -2.65 8.44
CA THR A 4 0.59 -1.82 8.38
C THR A 4 0.94 -0.33 8.32
N MET A 5 1.88 0.14 9.14
CA MET A 5 2.25 1.56 9.17
C MET A 5 2.91 2.02 7.88
N MET A 6 3.76 1.20 7.26
CA MET A 6 4.40 1.57 5.99
C MET A 6 3.42 1.48 4.82
N PHE A 7 2.80 0.31 4.62
CA PHE A 7 2.04 0.05 3.40
C PHE A 7 0.57 0.45 3.51
N LEU A 8 -0.01 0.45 4.70
CA LEU A 8 -1.43 0.76 4.94
C LEU A 8 -1.70 2.16 5.52
N PHE A 9 -0.66 2.93 5.82
CA PHE A 9 -0.80 4.28 6.38
C PHE A 9 0.13 5.31 5.71
N ALA A 10 1.45 5.16 5.79
CA ALA A 10 2.38 6.18 5.28
C ALA A 10 2.28 6.35 3.75
N VAL A 11 2.41 5.26 3.00
CA VAL A 11 2.31 5.26 1.53
C VAL A 11 0.96 5.78 1.01
N PRO A 12 -0.22 5.31 1.47
CA PRO A 12 -1.50 5.78 0.94
C PRO A 12 -1.77 7.24 1.28
N ILE A 13 -1.39 7.72 2.47
CA ILE A 13 -1.58 9.13 2.83
C ILE A 13 -0.77 10.02 1.89
N MET A 14 0.51 9.71 1.68
CA MET A 14 1.36 10.48 0.78
C MET A 14 0.85 10.43 -0.66
N THR A 15 0.39 9.26 -1.10
CA THR A 15 -0.19 9.09 -2.44
C THR A 15 -1.50 9.88 -2.60
N ALA A 16 -2.39 9.87 -1.60
CA ALA A 16 -3.65 10.60 -1.62
C ALA A 16 -3.41 12.12 -1.64
N VAL A 17 -2.49 12.60 -0.81
CA VAL A 17 -2.01 13.99 -0.84
C VAL A 17 -1.47 14.34 -2.23
N GLY A 18 -0.65 13.47 -2.82
CA GLY A 18 -0.11 13.67 -4.17
C GLY A 18 -1.20 13.78 -5.24
N ILE A 19 -2.12 12.82 -5.28
CA ILE A 19 -3.22 12.77 -6.26
C ILE A 19 -4.12 14.01 -6.15
N TYR A 20 -4.33 14.53 -4.94
CA TYR A 20 -5.18 15.70 -4.71
C TYR A 20 -4.46 17.02 -5.00
N PHE A 21 -3.27 17.23 -4.42
CA PHE A 21 -2.60 18.53 -4.46
C PHE A 21 -1.79 18.76 -5.73
N VAL A 22 -1.16 17.72 -6.30
CA VAL A 22 -0.28 17.92 -7.47
C VAL A 22 -1.04 18.49 -8.68
N PRO A 23 -2.24 18.00 -9.05
CA PRO A 23 -3.00 18.61 -10.14
C PRO A 23 -3.34 20.07 -9.86
N LEU A 24 -3.67 20.41 -8.62
CA LEU A 24 -3.97 21.78 -8.19
C LEU A 24 -2.74 22.69 -8.28
N MET A 25 -1.55 22.19 -7.95
CA MET A 25 -0.29 22.94 -8.03
C MET A 25 0.13 23.22 -9.48
N VAL A 26 -0.12 22.28 -10.40
CA VAL A 26 0.23 22.41 -11.83
C VAL A 26 -0.89 23.08 -12.64
N GLY A 27 -2.07 23.24 -12.05
CA GLY A 27 -3.24 23.81 -12.72
C GLY A 27 -3.94 22.86 -13.69
N THR A 28 -3.69 21.55 -13.57
CA THR A 28 -4.37 20.54 -14.39
C THR A 28 -5.68 20.10 -13.74
N ARG A 29 -6.66 19.73 -14.57
CA ARG A 29 -7.96 19.25 -14.09
C ARG A 29 -7.93 17.85 -13.49
N ASP A 30 -6.99 17.02 -13.96
CA ASP A 30 -6.89 15.61 -13.60
C ASP A 30 -5.43 15.13 -13.66
N VAL A 31 -5.21 13.93 -13.12
CA VAL A 31 -3.97 13.16 -13.24
C VAL A 31 -3.81 12.57 -14.65
N ALA A 32 -2.57 12.31 -15.10
CA ALA A 32 -2.27 11.88 -16.47
C ALA A 32 -2.99 10.60 -16.92
N PHE A 33 -3.23 9.64 -16.00
CA PHE A 33 -3.90 8.38 -16.29
C PHE A 33 -5.01 8.07 -15.27
N PRO A 34 -6.22 8.66 -15.40
CA PRO A 34 -7.28 8.53 -14.40
C PRO A 34 -7.76 7.09 -14.20
N ARG A 35 -7.84 6.31 -15.28
CA ARG A 35 -8.25 4.89 -15.21
C ARG A 35 -7.22 4.02 -14.51
N LEU A 36 -5.94 4.27 -14.75
CA LEU A 36 -4.85 3.55 -14.09
C LEU A 36 -4.80 3.90 -12.60
N ASN A 37 -5.06 5.16 -12.24
CA ASN A 37 -5.17 5.60 -10.85
C ASN A 37 -6.29 4.86 -10.09
N ASN A 38 -7.48 4.76 -10.70
CA ASN A 38 -8.60 4.00 -10.13
C ASN A 38 -8.27 2.50 -10.00
N TYR A 39 -7.60 1.92 -11.00
CA TYR A 39 -7.12 0.54 -10.91
C TYR A 39 -6.12 0.36 -9.76
N GLY A 40 -5.18 1.31 -9.59
CA GLY A 40 -4.22 1.31 -8.49
C GLY A 40 -4.90 1.30 -7.12
N TYR A 41 -5.99 2.04 -6.95
CA TYR A 41 -6.81 1.99 -5.72
C TYR A 41 -7.37 0.59 -5.45
N PHE A 42 -7.89 -0.12 -6.46
CA PHE A 42 -8.41 -1.48 -6.27
C PHE A 42 -7.32 -2.50 -5.97
N VAL A 43 -6.17 -2.42 -6.65
CA VAL A 43 -5.01 -3.26 -6.35
C VAL A 43 -4.57 -3.06 -4.90
N TYR A 44 -4.54 -1.81 -4.46
CA TYR A 44 -4.21 -1.46 -3.10
C TYR A 44 -5.21 -2.00 -2.07
N LEU A 45 -6.52 -1.85 -2.33
CA LEU A 45 -7.59 -2.39 -1.48
C LEU A 45 -7.47 -3.92 -1.35
N ILE A 46 -7.29 -4.62 -2.47
CA ILE A 46 -7.14 -6.08 -2.48
C ILE A 46 -5.88 -6.49 -1.70
N GLY A 47 -4.75 -5.82 -1.92
CA GLY A 47 -3.51 -6.08 -1.17
C GLY A 47 -3.67 -5.90 0.34
N GLY A 48 -4.36 -4.83 0.77
CA GLY A 48 -4.66 -4.59 2.18
C GLY A 48 -5.58 -5.64 2.79
N ILE A 49 -6.62 -6.06 2.06
CA ILE A 49 -7.51 -7.14 2.48
C ILE A 49 -6.73 -8.44 2.64
N LEU A 50 -5.89 -8.81 1.65
CA LEU A 50 -5.08 -10.03 1.72
C LEU A 50 -4.11 -10.01 2.90
N LEU A 51 -3.50 -8.86 3.19
CA LEU A 51 -2.65 -8.67 4.36
C LEU A 51 -3.42 -8.95 5.65
N TYR A 52 -4.62 -8.39 5.83
CA TYR A 52 -5.41 -8.66 7.04
C TYR A 52 -6.01 -10.06 7.10
N ILE A 53 -6.35 -10.67 5.95
CA ILE A 53 -6.73 -12.08 5.88
C ILE A 53 -5.58 -12.96 6.39
N SER A 54 -4.32 -12.66 6.04
CA SER A 54 -3.17 -13.44 6.55
C SER A 54 -3.08 -13.41 8.08
N PHE A 55 -3.33 -12.25 8.69
CA PHE A 55 -3.38 -12.14 10.15
C PHE A 55 -4.58 -12.87 10.76
N PHE A 56 -5.75 -12.80 10.13
CA PHE A 56 -6.94 -13.52 10.58
C PHE A 56 -6.76 -15.03 10.53
N LEU A 57 -6.05 -15.54 9.51
CA LEU A 57 -5.73 -16.95 9.34
C LEU A 57 -4.50 -17.40 10.16
N ASN A 58 -3.91 -16.52 10.98
CA ASN A 58 -2.65 -16.77 11.71
C ASN A 58 -1.48 -17.20 10.79
N THR A 59 -1.48 -16.76 9.53
CA THR A 59 -0.39 -16.96 8.55
C THR A 59 0.40 -15.68 8.29
N GLY A 60 0.27 -14.70 9.18
CA GLY A 60 1.01 -13.44 9.11
C GLY A 60 2.52 -13.64 9.35
N PRO A 61 3.39 -12.84 8.71
CA PRO A 61 4.84 -13.00 8.83
C PRO A 61 5.41 -12.42 10.14
N ASP A 62 6.34 -13.16 10.74
CA ASP A 62 7.04 -12.78 11.98
C ASP A 62 8.44 -12.15 11.75
N ALA A 63 8.88 -12.03 10.49
CA ALA A 63 10.21 -11.55 10.11
C ALA A 63 10.34 -10.01 10.03
N GLY A 64 9.40 -9.27 10.62
CA GLY A 64 9.29 -7.82 10.45
C GLY A 64 8.90 -7.41 9.03
N TRP A 65 8.80 -6.10 8.79
CA TRP A 65 8.30 -5.57 7.52
C TRP A 65 9.31 -5.61 6.37
N PHE A 66 10.60 -5.78 6.67
CA PHE A 66 11.67 -5.98 5.68
C PHE A 66 11.85 -7.44 5.26
N ALA A 67 11.32 -8.40 6.02
CA ALA A 67 11.42 -9.83 5.73
C ALA A 67 12.86 -10.30 5.41
N TYR A 68 13.82 -9.96 6.28
CA TYR A 68 15.22 -10.35 6.08
C TYR A 68 15.42 -11.87 6.12
N VAL A 69 16.29 -12.40 5.23
CA VAL A 69 16.72 -13.81 5.21
C VAL A 69 17.80 -14.04 6.28
N PRO A 70 17.84 -15.19 6.99
CA PRO A 70 17.01 -16.39 6.84
C PRO A 70 15.68 -16.37 7.60
N LEU A 71 15.40 -15.33 8.38
CA LEU A 71 14.20 -15.26 9.23
C LEU A 71 12.90 -15.34 8.42
N ALA A 72 12.90 -14.90 7.17
CA ALA A 72 11.78 -15.01 6.24
C ALA A 72 11.89 -16.19 5.24
N GLY A 73 12.96 -16.99 5.32
CA GLY A 73 13.21 -18.10 4.40
C GLY A 73 12.52 -19.41 4.84
N PRO A 74 12.52 -20.44 3.98
CA PRO A 74 12.10 -21.78 4.39
C PRO A 74 13.08 -22.31 5.44
N GLY A 75 12.60 -22.44 6.68
CA GLY A 75 13.29 -23.18 7.75
C GLY A 75 12.89 -24.64 7.74
#